data_AF-A0A645EE06-F1
#
_entry.id   AF-A0A645EE06-F1
#
_cell.length_a   1.000
_cell.length_b   1.000
_cell.length_c   1.000
_cell.angle_alpha   90.00
_cell.angle_beta   90.00
_cell.angle_gamma   90.00
#
_symmetry.space_group_name_H-M   'P 1'
#
loop_
_entity.id
_entity.type
_entity.pdbx_description
1 polymer ?
#
loop_
_entity_poly.entity_id
_entity_poly.type
_entity_poly.pdbx_seq_one_letter_code
_entity_poly.pdbx_strand_id
1 'polypeptide(L)'
;MDLMQKLDLNAPNQPKNEVDEIMNMVQNQRLLHQETAESVTPNTSSKTAMNKKTKTLFITFVLVAVAAGVLTGFGANKLRKQKYVSDTTAVVATDATKIKNGDVFGVNDTSTFAQTAEGYLQKGGVDGEGSHTLLREGGSSQTVALTSSVVDLDQFVGMNIKIWGETNSAQKSGWFMDVGRVEVVNTQGESPAQSLE
;
A
#
# COMPACT_ATOMS: atom_id res chain seq x y z
N MET A 1 61.39 -23.35 4.76
CA MET A 1 60.06 -23.59 5.35
C MET A 1 59.10 -23.75 4.20
N ASP A 2 58.23 -24.75 4.33
CA ASP A 2 57.11 -25.13 3.47
C ASP A 2 57.43 -25.70 2.08
N LEU A 3 57.24 -27.01 1.88
CA LEU A 3 55.98 -27.80 1.73
C LEU A 3 55.49 -27.73 0.28
N MET A 4 55.70 -28.80 -0.49
CA MET A 4 54.71 -29.85 -0.83
C MET A 4 53.57 -29.31 -1.73
N GLN A 5 53.30 -29.83 -2.93
CA GLN A 5 52.68 -31.13 -3.23
C GLN A 5 52.77 -31.37 -4.75
N LYS A 6 53.39 -32.46 -5.22
CA LYS A 6 52.75 -33.70 -5.70
C LYS A 6 51.67 -33.51 -6.79
N LEU A 7 52.10 -33.61 -8.05
CA LEU A 7 51.30 -34.11 -9.16
C LEU A 7 51.59 -35.60 -9.30
N ASP A 8 50.56 -36.46 -9.21
CA ASP A 8 50.65 -37.82 -9.74
C ASP A 8 49.37 -38.14 -10.51
N LEU A 9 49.57 -38.59 -11.74
CA LEU A 9 48.58 -39.08 -12.68
C LEU A 9 48.35 -40.57 -12.38
N ASN A 10 47.11 -40.98 -12.11
CA ASN A 10 46.72 -42.36 -12.43
C ASN A 10 45.19 -42.47 -12.61
N ALA A 11 44.76 -42.65 -13.86
CA ALA A 11 43.54 -43.41 -14.21
C ALA A 11 43.95 -44.90 -14.38
N PRO A 12 43.08 -45.92 -14.50
CA PRO A 12 41.63 -45.91 -14.76
C PRO A 12 40.77 -46.99 -14.05
N ASN A 13 39.44 -46.93 -14.28
CA ASN A 13 38.50 -48.06 -14.48
C ASN A 13 38.26 -49.14 -13.39
N GLN A 14 37.02 -49.22 -12.86
CA GLN A 14 36.00 -50.22 -13.29
C GLN A 14 34.71 -50.13 -12.43
N PRO A 15 33.54 -50.55 -12.98
CA PRO A 15 32.21 -50.09 -12.63
C PRO A 15 31.56 -50.96 -11.55
N LYS A 16 30.82 -50.34 -10.63
CA LYS A 16 29.94 -51.08 -9.73
C LYS A 16 28.58 -50.40 -9.58
N ASN A 17 27.61 -51.03 -10.25
CA ASN A 17 26.31 -51.36 -9.69
C ASN A 17 25.20 -50.28 -9.72
N GLU A 18 24.88 -49.78 -10.92
CA GLU A 18 23.65 -49.04 -11.19
C GLU A 18 22.38 -49.93 -11.08
N VAL A 19 22.53 -51.25 -11.26
CA VAL A 19 21.42 -52.21 -11.16
C VAL A 19 20.96 -52.43 -9.72
N ASP A 20 21.86 -52.33 -8.74
CA ASP A 20 21.55 -52.53 -7.32
C ASP A 20 20.75 -51.35 -6.75
N GLU A 21 21.01 -50.14 -7.23
CA GLU A 21 20.33 -48.92 -6.81
C GLU A 21 18.90 -48.85 -7.38
N ILE A 22 18.70 -49.31 -8.62
CA ILE A 22 17.37 -49.42 -9.25
C ILE A 22 16.52 -50.51 -8.56
N MET A 23 17.11 -51.64 -8.17
CA MET A 23 16.40 -52.72 -7.46
C MET A 23 15.95 -52.29 -6.06
N ASN A 24 16.75 -51.52 -5.33
CA ASN A 24 16.36 -51.00 -4.01
C ASN A 24 15.28 -49.90 -4.08
N MET A 25 15.25 -49.11 -5.15
CA MET A 25 14.25 -48.05 -5.33
C MET A 25 12.87 -48.61 -5.71
N VAL A 26 12.81 -49.70 -6.50
CA VAL A 26 11.55 -50.38 -6.83
C VAL A 26 10.96 -51.11 -5.62
N GLN A 27 11.80 -51.63 -4.72
CA GLN A 27 11.35 -52.36 -3.54
C GLN A 27 10.70 -51.45 -2.49
N ASN A 28 11.21 -50.22 -2.30
CA ASN A 28 10.61 -49.23 -1.42
C ASN A 28 9.26 -48.68 -1.95
N GLN A 29 9.04 -48.65 -3.26
CA GLN A 29 7.74 -48.24 -3.82
C GLN A 29 6.63 -49.31 -3.68
N ARG A 30 7.00 -50.60 -3.58
CA ARG A 30 6.03 -51.69 -3.34
C ARG A 30 5.62 -51.81 -1.87
N LEU A 31 6.38 -51.25 -0.94
CA LEU A 31 6.03 -51.21 0.49
C LEU A 31 5.04 -50.09 0.86
N LEU A 32 4.73 -49.15 -0.05
CA LEU A 32 3.74 -48.08 0.18
C LEU A 32 2.33 -48.38 -0.39
N HIS A 33 2.13 -49.51 -1.09
CA HIS A 33 0.88 -49.83 -1.79
C HIS A 33 0.13 -51.06 -1.25
N GLN A 34 0.48 -51.55 -0.05
CA GLN A 34 -0.18 -52.74 0.52
C GLN A 34 -0.54 -52.55 1.99
N GLU A 35 -1.32 -51.51 2.31
CA GLU A 35 -2.11 -51.47 3.54
C GLU A 35 -3.33 -50.53 3.38
N THR A 36 -4.36 -50.97 2.66
CA THR A 36 -5.79 -50.64 2.90
C THR A 36 -6.68 -51.32 1.85
N ALA A 37 -6.96 -52.61 2.04
CA ALA A 37 -8.16 -53.24 1.51
C ALA A 37 -8.67 -54.20 2.58
N GLU A 38 -9.97 -54.08 2.90
CA GLU A 38 -10.80 -54.79 3.89
C GLU A 38 -11.19 -53.88 5.08
N SER A 39 -12.28 -53.12 5.00
CA SER A 39 -13.64 -53.67 5.09
C SER A 39 -14.68 -52.63 4.64
N VAL A 40 -15.28 -52.85 3.47
CA VAL A 40 -16.51 -52.15 3.09
C VAL A 40 -17.69 -52.90 3.68
N THR A 41 -18.17 -52.46 4.84
CA THR A 41 -19.51 -52.79 5.34
C THR A 41 -20.50 -51.74 4.83
N PRO A 42 -21.62 -52.13 4.19
CA PRO A 42 -22.65 -51.20 3.77
C PRO A 42 -23.60 -50.97 4.95
N ASN A 43 -23.25 -50.07 5.87
CA ASN A 43 -24.16 -49.68 6.94
C ASN A 43 -25.00 -48.48 6.50
N THR A 44 -26.09 -48.83 5.81
CA THR A 44 -27.44 -48.36 6.09
C THR A 44 -27.56 -46.89 6.49
N SER A 45 -27.84 -46.07 5.48
CA SER A 45 -28.87 -45.02 5.49
C SER A 45 -29.59 -44.83 6.83
N SER A 46 -28.98 -44.10 7.78
CA SER A 46 -29.74 -43.51 8.88
C SER A 46 -30.42 -42.27 8.33
N LYS A 47 -31.61 -42.49 7.77
CA LYS A 47 -32.62 -41.45 7.61
C LYS A 47 -33.03 -41.03 9.00
N THR A 48 -32.20 -40.20 9.65
CA THR A 48 -32.50 -39.60 10.94
C THR A 48 -33.72 -38.71 10.72
N ALA A 49 -34.88 -39.24 11.09
CA ALA A 49 -36.12 -38.52 11.15
C ALA A 49 -35.96 -37.45 12.25
N MET A 50 -35.42 -36.31 11.86
CA MET A 50 -35.36 -35.13 12.72
C MET A 50 -36.79 -34.79 13.15
N ASN A 51 -37.00 -34.77 14.46
CA ASN A 51 -38.29 -34.44 15.06
C ASN A 51 -38.79 -33.10 14.49
N LYS A 52 -40.09 -32.98 14.17
CA LYS A 52 -40.61 -31.81 13.42
C LYS A 52 -40.22 -30.47 14.07
N LYS A 53 -40.10 -30.43 15.39
CA LYS A 53 -39.67 -29.24 16.15
C LYS A 53 -38.20 -28.86 15.93
N THR A 54 -37.28 -29.82 15.86
CA THR A 54 -35.85 -29.54 15.60
C THR A 54 -35.58 -29.23 14.13
N LYS A 55 -36.36 -29.79 13.21
CA LYS A 55 -36.31 -29.45 11.78
C LYS A 55 -36.80 -28.02 11.53
N THR A 56 -37.90 -27.61 12.16
CA THR A 56 -38.38 -26.23 12.08
C THR A 56 -37.40 -25.25 12.73
N LEU A 57 -36.81 -25.60 13.89
CA LEU A 57 -35.82 -24.74 14.54
C LEU A 57 -34.54 -24.56 13.69
N PHE A 58 -34.05 -25.64 13.06
CA PHE A 58 -32.88 -25.59 12.18
C PHE A 58 -33.16 -24.78 10.91
N ILE A 59 -34.34 -24.96 10.30
CA ILE A 59 -34.74 -24.18 9.11
C ILE A 59 -34.90 -22.69 9.45
N THR A 60 -35.50 -22.37 10.59
CA THR A 60 -35.62 -20.97 11.06
C THR A 60 -34.24 -20.37 11.32
N PHE A 61 -33.32 -21.13 11.94
CA PHE A 61 -31.96 -20.67 12.18
C PHE A 61 -31.21 -20.37 10.87
N VAL A 62 -31.31 -21.25 9.87
CA VAL A 62 -30.71 -21.04 8.55
C VAL A 62 -31.31 -19.81 7.84
N LEU A 63 -32.64 -19.63 7.91
CA LEU A 63 -33.29 -18.45 7.35
C LEU A 63 -32.84 -17.14 7.99
N VAL A 64 -32.71 -17.12 9.33
CA VAL A 64 -32.19 -15.96 10.07
C VAL A 64 -30.73 -15.70 9.72
N ALA A 65 -29.90 -16.73 9.59
CA ALA A 65 -28.51 -16.60 9.20
C ALA A 65 -28.35 -16.05 7.78
N VAL A 66 -29.17 -16.50 6.82
CA VAL A 66 -29.18 -15.96 5.45
C VAL A 66 -29.66 -14.50 5.44
N ALA A 67 -30.72 -14.17 6.18
CA ALA A 67 -31.22 -12.79 6.27
C ALA A 67 -30.18 -11.84 6.92
N ALA A 68 -29.52 -12.28 8.00
CA ALA A 68 -28.43 -11.54 8.64
C ALA A 68 -27.22 -11.41 7.71
N GLY A 69 -26.90 -12.44 6.92
CA GLY A 69 -25.83 -12.41 5.92
C GLY A 69 -26.11 -11.45 4.76
N VAL A 70 -27.35 -11.38 4.25
CA VAL A 70 -27.73 -10.43 3.19
C VAL A 70 -27.74 -8.99 3.71
N LEU A 71 -28.26 -8.75 4.92
CA LEU A 71 -28.22 -7.42 5.55
C LEU A 71 -26.78 -6.97 5.84
N THR A 72 -25.95 -7.86 6.36
CA THR A 72 -24.54 -7.55 6.65
C THR A 72 -23.73 -7.38 5.36
N GLY A 73 -23.97 -8.22 4.34
CA GLY A 73 -23.30 -8.15 3.04
C GLY A 73 -23.65 -6.89 2.25
N PHE A 74 -24.92 -6.48 2.25
CA PHE A 74 -25.37 -5.27 1.53
C PHE A 74 -25.03 -3.98 2.31
N GLY A 75 -25.12 -4.00 3.65
CA GLY A 75 -24.77 -2.86 4.50
C GLY A 75 -23.26 -2.59 4.61
N ALA A 76 -22.44 -3.65 4.62
CA ALA A 76 -20.97 -3.52 4.66
C ALA A 76 -20.41 -2.82 3.41
N ASN A 77 -21.09 -2.91 2.26
CA ASN A 77 -20.64 -2.25 1.04
C ASN A 77 -20.82 -0.72 1.09
N LYS A 78 -21.66 -0.20 2.00
CA LYS A 78 -21.84 1.24 2.24
C LYS A 78 -20.97 1.75 3.40
N LEU A 79 -20.74 0.94 4.42
CA LEU A 79 -19.87 1.27 5.57
C LEU A 79 -18.37 1.16 5.27
N ARG A 80 -17.97 0.36 4.27
CA ARG A 80 -16.59 0.36 3.75
C ARG A 80 -16.19 1.65 3.02
N LYS A 81 -17.16 2.48 2.61
CA LYS A 81 -16.87 3.83 2.07
C LYS A 81 -16.67 4.90 3.15
N GLN A 82 -16.91 4.59 4.43
CA GLN A 82 -16.93 5.60 5.51
C GLN A 82 -15.88 5.37 6.59
N LYS A 83 -15.08 4.29 6.52
CA LYS A 83 -13.96 4.06 7.44
C LYS A 83 -12.70 3.65 6.69
N TYR A 84 -12.22 4.53 5.83
CA TYR A 84 -10.80 4.80 5.63
C TYR A 84 -10.67 6.09 4.80
N VAL A 85 -10.27 7.17 5.45
CA VAL A 85 -9.64 8.31 4.78
C VAL A 85 -8.23 7.84 4.40
N SER A 86 -8.12 6.90 3.46
CA SER A 86 -6.84 6.59 2.77
C SER A 86 -7.03 5.96 1.38
N ASP A 87 -8.15 6.25 0.70
CA ASP A 87 -8.20 6.18 -0.76
C ASP A 87 -8.19 7.61 -1.29
N THR A 88 -7.03 8.25 -1.19
CA THR A 88 -6.72 9.39 -2.05
C THR A 88 -6.57 8.82 -3.45
N THR A 89 -7.71 8.67 -4.14
CA THR A 89 -7.69 8.73 -5.60
C THR A 89 -6.98 10.04 -5.91
N ALA A 90 -5.84 9.99 -6.59
CA ALA A 90 -5.18 11.19 -7.08
C ALA A 90 -6.21 11.96 -7.90
N VAL A 91 -6.85 12.94 -7.27
CA VAL A 91 -7.75 13.85 -7.98
C VAL A 91 -6.78 14.65 -8.84
N VAL A 92 -6.77 14.41 -10.14
CA VAL A 92 -6.21 15.42 -11.04
C VAL A 92 -7.20 16.57 -10.90
N ALA A 93 -6.81 17.67 -10.25
CA ALA A 93 -7.71 18.80 -10.16
C ALA A 93 -7.82 19.37 -11.59
N THR A 94 -8.95 19.07 -12.23
CA THR A 94 -9.26 19.58 -13.57
C THR A 94 -10.05 20.89 -13.48
N ASP A 95 -10.50 21.27 -12.27
CA ASP A 95 -11.26 22.49 -12.01
C ASP A 95 -10.91 23.05 -10.62
N ALA A 96 -10.27 24.23 -10.55
CA ALA A 96 -9.99 24.93 -9.29
C ALA A 96 -11.26 25.27 -8.48
N THR A 97 -12.43 25.31 -9.13
CA THR A 97 -13.73 25.62 -8.53
C THR A 97 -14.35 24.49 -7.71
N LYS A 98 -13.72 23.30 -7.67
CA LYS A 98 -14.23 22.14 -6.91
C LYS A 98 -13.37 21.75 -5.71
N ILE A 99 -12.25 22.43 -5.49
CA ILE A 99 -11.32 22.12 -4.41
C ILE A 99 -11.97 22.48 -3.06
N LYS A 100 -11.88 21.56 -2.09
CA LYS A 100 -12.43 21.72 -0.73
C LYS A 100 -11.34 21.57 0.32
N ASN A 101 -11.61 22.13 1.49
CA ASN A 101 -10.75 21.93 2.66
C ASN A 101 -10.69 20.43 3.00
N GLY A 102 -9.49 19.91 3.22
CA GLY A 102 -9.19 18.51 3.46
C GLY A 102 -8.93 17.67 2.20
N ASP A 103 -9.08 18.24 1.00
CA ASP A 103 -8.75 17.52 -0.23
C ASP A 103 -7.23 17.32 -0.33
N VAL A 104 -6.83 16.12 -0.77
CA VAL A 104 -5.43 15.71 -0.89
C VAL A 104 -5.12 15.34 -2.34
N PHE A 105 -3.98 15.85 -2.83
CA PHE A 105 -3.51 15.72 -4.20
C PHE A 105 -2.07 15.22 -4.22
N GLY A 106 -1.70 14.48 -5.26
CA GLY A 106 -0.34 13.95 -5.45
C GLY A 106 -0.15 12.51 -4.99
N VAL A 107 1.11 12.13 -4.73
CA VAL A 107 1.48 10.74 -4.40
C VAL A 107 1.51 10.50 -2.90
N ASN A 108 1.04 9.32 -2.49
CA ASN A 108 1.01 8.92 -1.08
C ASN A 108 2.32 8.23 -0.64
N ASP A 109 3.45 8.62 -1.24
CA ASP A 109 4.77 8.13 -0.85
C ASP A 109 5.36 9.02 0.24
N THR A 110 5.08 8.66 1.49
CA THR A 110 5.59 9.38 2.67
C THR A 110 7.06 9.08 2.96
N SER A 111 7.71 8.17 2.22
CA SER A 111 9.13 7.83 2.44
C SER A 111 10.05 8.80 1.69
N THR A 112 9.70 9.12 0.45
CA THR A 112 10.43 10.09 -0.39
C THR A 112 10.11 11.53 0.03
N PHE A 113 8.83 11.81 0.31
CA PHE A 113 8.36 13.15 0.67
C PHE A 113 8.13 13.27 2.19
N ALA A 114 9.20 13.08 2.96
CA ALA A 114 9.11 13.03 4.43
C ALA A 114 8.95 14.40 5.09
N GLN A 115 9.37 15.48 4.41
CA GLN A 115 9.32 16.82 4.98
C GLN A 115 8.01 17.50 4.68
N THR A 116 7.52 18.28 5.64
CA THR A 116 6.26 19.01 5.51
C THR A 116 6.44 20.49 5.75
N ALA A 117 5.69 21.29 5.00
CA ALA A 117 5.52 22.71 5.27
C ALA A 117 4.04 23.07 5.13
N GLU A 118 3.62 24.13 5.82
CA GLU A 118 2.26 24.65 5.73
C GLU A 118 2.31 26.17 5.62
N GLY A 119 1.47 26.74 4.76
CA GLY A 119 1.40 28.18 4.56
C GLY A 119 0.56 28.58 3.35
N TYR A 120 0.58 29.87 3.07
CA TYR A 120 -0.16 30.47 1.95
C TYR A 120 0.63 30.30 0.66
N LEU A 121 0.01 29.68 -0.35
CA LEU A 121 0.65 29.47 -1.64
C LEU A 121 0.51 30.70 -2.55
N GLN A 122 1.64 31.24 -2.97
CA GLN A 122 1.73 32.32 -3.94
C GLN A 122 2.41 31.85 -5.22
N LYS A 123 1.95 32.36 -6.37
CA LYS A 123 2.60 32.16 -7.66
C LYS A 123 3.90 32.95 -7.74
N GLY A 124 4.93 32.34 -8.35
CA GLY A 124 6.27 32.91 -8.48
C GLY A 124 7.23 32.33 -7.44
N GLY A 125 8.50 32.19 -7.81
CA GLY A 125 9.57 31.70 -6.93
C GLY A 125 10.22 32.79 -6.08
N VAL A 126 11.12 32.38 -5.18
CA VAL A 126 11.93 33.28 -4.35
C VAL A 126 13.19 33.67 -5.13
N ASP A 127 13.36 34.95 -5.45
CA ASP A 127 14.51 35.46 -6.24
C ASP A 127 14.73 34.73 -7.60
N GLY A 128 13.63 34.25 -8.18
CA GLY A 128 13.63 33.47 -9.42
C GLY A 128 14.03 32.01 -9.26
N GLU A 129 14.10 31.49 -8.02
CA GLU A 129 14.25 30.08 -7.70
C GLU A 129 12.90 29.46 -7.37
N GLY A 130 12.57 28.33 -8.01
CA GLY A 130 11.26 27.69 -7.92
C GLY A 130 10.20 28.36 -8.81
N SER A 131 9.06 27.68 -8.91
CA SER A 131 7.88 28.14 -9.66
C SER A 131 6.86 28.85 -8.76
N HIS A 132 6.83 28.47 -7.48
CA HIS A 132 5.87 28.94 -6.48
C HIS A 132 6.58 29.23 -5.16
N THR A 133 5.88 29.95 -4.29
CA THR A 133 6.39 30.34 -2.99
C THR A 133 5.37 30.02 -1.91
N LEU A 134 5.80 29.37 -0.84
CA LEU A 134 4.98 29.18 0.36
C LEU A 134 5.32 30.25 1.39
N LEU A 135 4.37 31.15 1.65
CA LEU A 135 4.49 32.18 2.66
C LEU A 135 4.10 31.63 4.04
N ARG A 136 4.96 31.89 5.03
CA ARG A 136 4.80 31.41 6.41
C ARG A 136 4.92 32.57 7.39
N GLU A 137 4.27 32.41 8.54
CA GLU A 137 4.41 33.30 9.69
C GLU A 137 5.89 33.33 10.12
N GLY A 138 6.61 34.42 9.82
CA GLY A 138 8.08 34.52 9.95
C GLY A 138 8.79 35.23 8.78
N GLY A 139 8.03 35.67 7.77
CA GLY A 139 8.52 36.52 6.69
C GLY A 139 9.51 35.82 5.75
N SER A 140 10.39 36.60 5.12
CA SER A 140 11.32 36.10 4.09
C SER A 140 12.23 34.97 4.58
N SER A 141 12.56 34.94 5.87
CA SER A 141 13.42 33.91 6.47
C SER A 141 12.79 32.51 6.54
N GLN A 142 11.45 32.45 6.55
CA GLN A 142 10.67 31.22 6.68
C GLN A 142 9.97 30.85 5.38
N THR A 143 10.20 31.61 4.32
CA THR A 143 9.58 31.46 3.01
C THR A 143 10.23 30.30 2.25
N VAL A 144 9.41 29.44 1.64
CA VAL A 144 9.87 28.25 0.93
C VAL A 144 9.68 28.44 -0.57
N ALA A 145 10.75 28.30 -1.34
CA ALA A 145 10.68 28.19 -2.80
C ALA A 145 10.27 26.77 -3.18
N LEU A 146 9.28 26.66 -4.07
CA LEU A 146 8.68 25.38 -4.43
C LEU A 146 8.84 25.07 -5.91
N THR A 147 9.10 23.80 -6.19
CA THR A 147 8.85 23.17 -7.49
C THR A 147 7.94 21.97 -7.28
N SER A 148 7.23 21.54 -8.32
CA SER A 148 6.51 20.27 -8.27
C SER A 148 6.66 19.53 -9.58
N SER A 149 6.99 18.25 -9.46
CA SER A 149 7.02 17.30 -10.58
C SER A 149 5.72 16.50 -10.72
N VAL A 150 4.83 16.56 -9.72
CA VAL A 150 3.69 15.63 -9.56
C VAL A 150 2.34 16.34 -9.56
N VAL A 151 2.26 17.51 -8.91
CA VAL A 151 1.01 18.25 -8.72
C VAL A 151 1.09 19.61 -9.40
N ASP A 152 -0.03 20.04 -9.97
CA ASP A 152 -0.13 21.39 -10.53
C ASP A 152 -0.41 22.40 -9.41
N LEU A 153 0.64 23.12 -9.00
CA LEU A 153 0.57 24.10 -7.92
C LEU A 153 -0.27 25.33 -8.26
N ASP A 154 -0.46 25.64 -9.55
CA ASP A 154 -1.25 26.82 -9.97
C ASP A 154 -2.71 26.74 -9.50
N GLN A 155 -3.20 25.52 -9.26
CA GLN A 155 -4.58 25.25 -8.86
C GLN A 155 -4.86 25.59 -7.39
N PHE A 156 -3.79 25.75 -6.59
CA PHE A 156 -3.88 26.03 -5.16
C PHE A 156 -3.40 27.43 -4.81
N VAL A 157 -3.06 28.26 -5.79
CA VAL A 157 -2.63 29.65 -5.56
C VAL A 157 -3.75 30.40 -4.84
N GLY A 158 -3.39 31.11 -3.78
CA GLY A 158 -4.35 31.83 -2.93
C GLY A 158 -4.96 30.99 -1.80
N MET A 159 -4.58 29.71 -1.69
CA MET A 159 -5.04 28.82 -0.63
C MET A 159 -3.97 28.66 0.45
N ASN A 160 -4.40 28.36 1.67
CA ASN A 160 -3.51 27.83 2.70
C ASN A 160 -3.42 26.32 2.50
N ILE A 161 -2.21 25.82 2.27
CA ILE A 161 -1.98 24.41 1.97
C ILE A 161 -0.88 23.84 2.86
N LYS A 162 -0.99 22.54 3.12
CA LYS A 162 0.06 21.72 3.68
C LYS A 162 0.67 20.89 2.56
N ILE A 163 1.99 20.90 2.47
CA ILE A 163 2.72 20.22 1.41
C ILE A 163 3.68 19.20 2.01
N TRP A 164 3.90 18.13 1.27
CA TRP A 164 4.94 17.14 1.53
C TRP A 164 5.91 17.14 0.36
N GLY A 165 7.19 17.17 0.70
CA GLY A 165 8.24 17.32 -0.28
C GLY A 165 9.60 16.80 0.18
N GLU A 166 10.55 16.90 -0.73
CA GLU A 166 11.98 16.71 -0.49
C GLU A 166 12.67 18.07 -0.52
N THR A 167 13.33 18.45 0.57
CA THR A 167 14.14 19.68 0.58
C THR A 167 15.41 19.46 -0.22
N ASN A 168 15.63 20.36 -1.16
CA ASN A 168 16.82 20.42 -1.98
C ASN A 168 17.74 21.55 -1.52
N SER A 169 18.99 21.50 -1.97
CA SER A 169 19.92 22.60 -1.76
C SER A 169 19.46 23.82 -2.55
N ALA A 170 19.20 24.91 -1.84
CA ALA A 170 18.81 26.18 -2.44
C ALA A 170 20.03 26.99 -2.87
N GLN A 171 19.93 27.71 -3.99
CA GLN A 171 20.97 28.62 -4.47
C GLN A 171 20.71 30.07 -4.06
N LYS A 172 19.45 30.45 -3.90
CA LYS A 172 19.00 31.82 -3.64
C LYS A 172 18.02 31.90 -2.47
N SER A 173 17.13 30.92 -2.31
CA SER A 173 16.22 30.86 -1.17
C SER A 173 16.89 30.25 0.05
N GLY A 174 16.35 30.50 1.25
CA GLY A 174 16.78 29.79 2.47
C GLY A 174 16.27 28.35 2.52
N TRP A 175 15.21 28.06 1.77
CA TRP A 175 14.55 26.76 1.72
C TRP A 175 13.97 26.52 0.32
N PHE A 176 14.42 25.45 -0.35
CA PHE A 176 13.90 25.01 -1.63
C PHE A 176 13.38 23.57 -1.52
N MET A 177 12.19 23.29 -2.05
CA MET A 177 11.55 21.98 -1.88
C MET A 177 10.82 21.53 -3.16
N ASP A 178 10.98 20.25 -3.52
CA ASP A 178 10.16 19.59 -4.55
C ASP A 178 8.94 18.93 -3.90
N VAL A 179 7.75 19.30 -4.38
CA VAL A 179 6.46 18.91 -3.79
C VAL A 179 5.90 17.69 -4.49
N GLY A 180 5.69 16.62 -3.74
CA GLY A 180 5.04 15.38 -4.20
C GLY A 180 3.57 15.28 -3.81
N ARG A 181 3.14 16.00 -2.77
CA ARG A 181 1.76 15.94 -2.24
C ARG A 181 1.32 17.26 -1.63
N VAL A 182 0.05 17.58 -1.79
CA VAL A 182 -0.62 18.77 -1.25
C VAL A 182 -1.90 18.36 -0.52
N GLU A 183 -2.16 18.96 0.62
CA GLU A 183 -3.43 18.93 1.35
C GLU A 183 -3.95 20.36 1.50
N VAL A 184 -5.21 20.58 1.15
CA VAL A 184 -5.82 21.90 1.21
C VAL A 184 -6.31 22.15 2.63
N VAL A 185 -5.63 23.04 3.36
CA VAL A 185 -6.02 23.39 4.73
C VAL A 185 -7.19 24.38 4.69
N ASN A 186 -7.06 25.42 3.86
CA ASN A 186 -8.10 26.44 3.69
C ASN A 186 -8.11 26.98 2.26
N THR A 187 -9.24 26.81 1.57
CA THR A 187 -9.49 27.34 0.22
C THR A 187 -9.58 28.87 0.16
N GLN A 188 -9.84 29.54 1.28
CA GLN A 188 -9.82 30.99 1.43
C GLN A 188 -8.61 31.39 2.26
N GLY A 189 -7.41 31.18 1.71
CA GLY A 189 -6.16 31.52 2.38
C GLY A 189 -6.05 33.03 2.58
N GLU A 190 -5.53 33.43 3.73
CA GLU A 190 -5.11 34.81 3.97
C GLU A 190 -3.59 34.87 3.82
N SER A 191 -3.08 35.80 3.02
CA SER A 191 -1.65 36.02 2.95
C SER A 191 -1.18 36.49 4.32
N PRO A 192 -0.13 35.90 4.91
CA PRO A 192 0.53 36.47 6.08
C PRO A 192 0.82 37.93 5.77
N ALA A 193 0.35 38.85 6.62
CA ALA A 193 0.69 40.25 6.46
C ALA A 193 2.21 40.32 6.46
N GLN A 194 2.81 40.68 5.33
CA GLN A 194 4.23 40.99 5.30
C GLN A 194 4.39 42.18 6.24
N SER A 195 4.83 41.92 7.46
CA SER A 195 5.25 42.95 8.40
C SER A 195 6.41 43.66 7.73
N LEU A 196 6.10 44.74 7.03
CA LEU A 196 7.02 45.73 6.51
C LEU A 196 7.72 46.35 7.73
N GLU A 197 8.86 45.79 8.10
CA GLU A 197 9.90 46.48 8.86
C GLU A 197 11.11 46.72 7.96
#